data_AF-A0ABD2GPQ2-F1
#
_entry.id   AF-A0ABD2GPQ2-F1
#
_cell.length_a   1.000
_cell.length_b   1.000
_cell.length_c   1.000
_cell.angle_alpha   90.00
_cell.angle_beta   90.00
_cell.angle_gamma   90.00
#
_symmetry.space_group_name_H-M   'P 1'
#
loop_
_entity.id
_entity.type
_entity.pdbx_description
1 polymer ?
#
loop_
_entity_poly.entity_id
_entity_poly.type
_entity_poly.pdbx_seq_one_letter_code
_entity_poly.pdbx_strand_id
1 'polypeptide(L)'
;MRWTVLPGDGDCGNTHAQAAKAIQEWLQDHVVPGCPGQLLSVLAGLVQEKMGGSSGALYSLFLTAAAGHVTEGQSNGAAWATAMHAGTQAMKKYGGADVGDRTMLDALCPAVDELMKLKTAPPGGQVAVLQSAVKKASLGAESTLHLTAMAGRASYIAAERVSLPDPGAVAVATIMRAVMETLEEEKKK
;
A
#
# COMPACT_ATOMS: atom_id res chain seq x y z
N MET A 1 -14.95 12.47 6.06
CA MET A 1 -14.13 12.73 4.85
C MET A 1 -14.91 12.25 3.63
N ARG A 2 -15.16 13.14 2.67
CA ARG A 2 -16.08 12.92 1.55
C ARG A 2 -15.23 12.66 0.29
N TRP A 3 -14.78 11.42 0.11
CA TRP A 3 -14.08 10.95 -1.11
C TRP A 3 -15.02 10.19 -2.06
N THR A 4 -16.31 10.51 -2.04
CA THR A 4 -17.33 9.90 -2.91
C THR A 4 -17.63 10.86 -4.04
N VAL A 5 -16.88 10.80 -5.15
CA VAL A 5 -17.33 10.46 -6.53
C VAL A 5 -16.22 10.75 -7.56
N LEU A 6 -15.68 9.67 -8.15
CA LEU A 6 -14.93 9.53 -9.42
C LEU A 6 -13.50 10.08 -9.52
N PRO A 7 -12.54 9.23 -9.96
CA PRO A 7 -12.54 8.53 -11.25
C PRO A 7 -12.43 6.99 -11.13
N GLY A 8 -13.53 6.28 -11.39
CA GLY A 8 -13.69 4.81 -11.33
C GLY A 8 -15.18 4.42 -11.35
N ASP A 9 -15.60 3.33 -10.69
CA ASP A 9 -17.02 3.10 -10.29
C ASP A 9 -17.35 3.74 -8.93
N GLY A 10 -16.38 4.42 -8.32
CA GLY A 10 -16.56 5.16 -7.07
C GLY A 10 -16.56 4.30 -5.81
N ASP A 11 -16.19 3.03 -5.92
CA ASP A 11 -16.24 2.06 -4.81
C ASP A 11 -14.94 1.99 -3.98
N CYS A 12 -13.83 2.56 -4.48
CA CYS A 12 -12.50 2.35 -3.90
C CYS A 12 -12.40 2.77 -2.42
N GLY A 13 -13.07 3.86 -2.03
CA GLY A 13 -13.16 4.26 -0.62
C GLY A 13 -13.95 3.25 0.23
N ASN A 14 -15.01 2.66 -0.32
CA ASN A 14 -15.81 1.65 0.35
C ASN A 14 -15.06 0.31 0.47
N THR A 15 -14.31 -0.10 -0.56
CA THR A 15 -13.51 -1.35 -0.51
C THR A 15 -12.39 -1.26 0.54
N HIS A 16 -11.69 -0.13 0.65
CA HIS A 16 -10.70 0.08 1.71
C HIS A 16 -11.34 0.17 3.11
N ALA A 17 -12.51 0.80 3.23
CA ALA A 17 -13.25 0.85 4.49
C ALA A 17 -13.71 -0.55 4.95
N GLN A 18 -14.15 -1.40 4.01
CA GLN A 18 -14.50 -2.79 4.30
C GLN A 18 -13.29 -3.61 4.76
N ALA A 19 -12.14 -3.46 4.09
CA ALA A 19 -10.90 -4.10 4.51
C ALA A 19 -10.48 -3.67 5.93
N ALA A 20 -10.49 -2.36 6.21
CA ALA A 20 -10.16 -1.83 7.53
C ALA A 20 -11.10 -2.36 8.62
N LYS A 21 -12.42 -2.38 8.35
CA LYS A 21 -13.41 -2.93 9.28
C LYS A 21 -13.19 -4.43 9.54
N ALA A 22 -12.95 -5.21 8.49
CA ALA A 22 -12.67 -6.64 8.62
C ALA A 22 -11.42 -6.92 9.45
N ILE A 23 -10.36 -6.12 9.29
CA ILE A 23 -9.15 -6.24 10.11
C ILE A 23 -9.46 -5.89 11.57
N GLN A 24 -10.25 -4.85 11.84
CA GLN A 24 -10.64 -4.48 13.20
C GLN A 24 -11.49 -5.55 13.88
N GLU A 25 -12.44 -6.15 13.17
CA GLU A 25 -13.25 -7.26 13.66
C GLU A 25 -12.37 -8.48 13.94
N TRP A 26 -11.46 -8.81 13.03
CA TRP A 26 -10.52 -9.93 13.22
C TRP A 26 -9.66 -9.74 14.49
N LEU A 27 -9.19 -8.52 14.75
CA LEU A 27 -8.39 -8.18 15.94
C LEU A 27 -9.16 -8.30 17.27
N GLN A 28 -10.49 -8.28 17.25
CA GLN A 28 -11.29 -8.47 18.47
C GLN A 28 -11.33 -9.93 18.91
N ASP A 29 -11.33 -10.84 17.94
CA ASP A 29 -11.54 -12.28 18.17
C ASP A 29 -10.23 -13.10 18.12
N HIS A 30 -9.10 -12.48 17.74
CA HIS A 30 -7.84 -13.19 17.49
C HIS A 30 -6.64 -12.51 18.17
N VAL A 31 -5.63 -13.33 18.44
CA VAL A 31 -4.32 -12.86 18.92
C VAL A 31 -3.42 -12.58 17.71
N VAL A 32 -2.81 -11.40 17.69
CA VAL A 32 -1.85 -11.02 16.66
C VAL A 32 -0.64 -11.98 16.71
N PRO A 33 -0.27 -12.63 15.59
CA PRO A 33 0.90 -13.50 15.55
C PRO A 33 2.18 -12.72 15.91
N GLY A 34 3.07 -13.34 16.68
CA GLY A 34 4.38 -12.73 17.01
C GLY A 34 5.32 -12.61 15.80
N CYS A 35 5.01 -13.29 14.70
CA CYS A 35 5.76 -13.24 13.45
C CYS A 35 5.06 -12.29 12.44
N PRO A 36 5.71 -11.20 11.99
CA PRO A 36 5.12 -10.27 11.04
C PRO A 36 4.66 -10.93 9.73
N GLY A 37 5.41 -11.90 9.20
CA GLY A 37 5.04 -12.63 7.99
C GLY A 37 3.77 -13.46 8.14
N GLN A 38 3.53 -14.04 9.32
CA GLN A 38 2.27 -14.71 9.61
C GLN A 38 1.11 -13.71 9.65
N LEU A 39 1.30 -12.55 10.28
CA LEU A 39 0.30 -11.48 10.26
C LEU A 39 0.00 -11.01 8.83
N LEU A 40 1.03 -10.78 8.00
CA LEU A 40 0.84 -10.38 6.60
C LEU A 40 0.08 -11.45 5.81
N SER A 41 0.33 -12.73 6.06
CA SER A 41 -0.40 -13.84 5.42
C SER A 41 -1.88 -13.88 5.82
N VAL A 42 -2.18 -13.62 7.10
CA VAL A 42 -3.56 -13.48 7.58
C VAL A 42 -4.25 -12.29 6.91
N LEU A 43 -3.58 -11.14 6.90
CA LEU A 43 -4.10 -9.93 6.25
C LEU A 43 -4.34 -10.16 4.76
N ALA A 44 -3.48 -10.92 4.07
CA ALA A 44 -3.65 -11.28 2.67
C ALA A 44 -4.98 -12.03 2.45
N GLY A 45 -5.28 -13.03 3.28
CA GLY A 45 -6.55 -13.76 3.23
C GLY A 45 -7.76 -12.85 3.51
N LEU A 46 -7.65 -11.98 4.52
CA LEU A 46 -8.73 -11.06 4.88
C LEU A 46 -9.05 -10.07 3.75
N VAL A 47 -8.04 -9.43 3.16
CA VAL A 47 -8.28 -8.50 2.06
C VAL A 47 -8.74 -9.22 0.80
N GLN A 48 -8.26 -10.45 0.54
CA GLN A 48 -8.76 -11.25 -0.58
C GLN A 48 -10.26 -11.54 -0.47
N GLU A 49 -10.74 -11.84 0.75
CA GLU A 49 -12.13 -12.23 0.98
C GLU A 49 -13.06 -11.02 1.12
N LYS A 50 -12.62 -9.99 1.84
CA LYS A 50 -13.48 -8.87 2.28
C LYS A 50 -13.35 -7.63 1.41
N MET A 51 -12.25 -7.48 0.69
CA MET A 51 -12.05 -6.33 -0.21
C MET A 51 -12.56 -6.70 -1.60
N GLY A 52 -13.61 -6.01 -2.04
CA GLY A 52 -14.18 -6.22 -3.37
C GLY A 52 -13.23 -5.83 -4.52
N GLY A 53 -13.49 -6.40 -5.70
CA GLY A 53 -12.86 -6.00 -6.96
C GLY A 53 -11.39 -6.42 -7.11
N SER A 54 -10.71 -5.82 -8.08
CA SER A 54 -9.29 -6.12 -8.38
C SER A 54 -8.35 -5.70 -7.26
N SER A 55 -8.73 -4.71 -6.45
CA SER A 55 -7.90 -4.22 -5.35
C SER A 55 -7.65 -5.28 -4.29
N GLY A 56 -8.67 -6.08 -3.92
CA GLY A 56 -8.49 -7.18 -2.95
C GLY A 56 -7.46 -8.21 -3.41
N ALA A 57 -7.52 -8.60 -4.69
CA ALA A 57 -6.55 -9.51 -5.29
C ALA A 57 -5.13 -8.93 -5.32
N LEU A 58 -4.99 -7.64 -5.68
CA LEU A 58 -3.68 -6.98 -5.72
C LEU A 58 -3.07 -6.84 -4.33
N TYR A 59 -3.84 -6.41 -3.32
CA TYR A 59 -3.37 -6.31 -1.94
C TYR A 59 -3.04 -7.68 -1.35
N SER A 60 -3.86 -8.69 -1.60
CA SER A 60 -3.59 -10.07 -1.17
C SER A 60 -2.26 -10.59 -1.73
N LEU A 61 -2.03 -10.36 -3.02
CA LEU A 61 -0.79 -10.72 -3.70
C LEU A 61 0.43 -9.99 -3.12
N PHE A 62 0.31 -8.68 -2.88
CA PHE A 62 1.35 -7.88 -2.25
C PHE A 62 1.71 -8.41 -0.86
N LEU A 63 0.70 -8.62 -0.01
CA LEU A 63 0.88 -9.07 1.37
C LEU A 63 1.47 -10.49 1.42
N THR A 64 1.01 -11.38 0.54
CA THR A 64 1.53 -12.75 0.42
C THR A 64 3.00 -12.76 0.02
N ALA A 65 3.38 -11.95 -0.97
CA ALA A 65 4.78 -11.85 -1.40
C ALA A 65 5.67 -11.19 -0.34
N ALA A 66 5.17 -10.17 0.36
CA ALA A 66 5.87 -9.49 1.45
C ALA A 66 6.09 -10.42 2.65
N ALA A 67 5.11 -11.26 2.99
CA ALA A 67 5.15 -12.17 4.14
C ALA A 67 6.39 -13.07 4.17
N GLY A 68 6.84 -13.55 3.01
CA GLY A 68 8.01 -14.42 2.88
C GLY A 68 9.34 -13.76 3.24
N HIS A 69 9.38 -12.44 3.43
CA HIS A 69 10.61 -11.67 3.68
C HIS A 69 10.71 -11.10 5.10
N VAL A 70 9.68 -11.27 5.94
CA VAL A 70 9.67 -10.80 7.33
C VAL A 70 9.26 -11.93 8.28
N THR A 71 10.22 -12.81 8.59
CA THR A 71 9.99 -13.99 9.42
C THR A 71 10.40 -13.77 10.87
N GLU A 72 10.16 -14.78 11.72
CA GLU A 72 10.70 -14.80 13.08
C GLU A 72 12.22 -14.63 13.06
N GLY A 73 12.74 -13.69 13.85
CA GLY A 73 14.16 -13.33 13.88
C GLY A 73 14.68 -12.50 12.69
N GLN A 74 13.86 -12.23 11.66
CA GLN A 74 14.25 -11.45 10.48
C GLN A 74 13.19 -10.41 10.11
N SER A 75 13.02 -9.40 10.96
CA SER A 75 12.01 -8.32 10.80
C SER A 75 12.61 -6.91 10.93
N ASN A 76 13.90 -6.75 10.67
CA ASN A 76 14.56 -5.45 10.69
C ASN A 76 14.18 -4.58 9.46
N GLY A 77 14.60 -3.32 9.44
CA GLY A 77 14.26 -2.39 8.35
C GLY A 77 14.68 -2.86 6.95
N ALA A 78 15.78 -3.60 6.82
CA ALA A 78 16.22 -4.16 5.54
C ALA A 78 15.33 -5.33 5.07
N ALA A 79 14.83 -6.13 6.01
CA ALA A 79 13.86 -7.19 5.75
C ALA A 79 12.53 -6.57 5.27
N TRP A 80 12.02 -5.56 5.97
CA TRP A 80 10.82 -4.81 5.55
C TRP A 80 10.98 -4.13 4.19
N ALA A 81 12.12 -3.51 3.89
CA ALA A 81 12.37 -2.95 2.57
C ALA A 81 12.30 -4.02 1.46
N THR A 82 12.87 -5.20 1.73
CA THR A 82 12.81 -6.34 0.80
C THR A 82 11.39 -6.88 0.64
N ALA A 83 10.63 -6.97 1.73
CA ALA A 83 9.24 -7.38 1.73
C ALA A 83 8.34 -6.45 0.91
N MET A 84 8.45 -5.14 1.14
CA MET A 84 7.71 -4.13 0.38
C MET A 84 8.08 -4.19 -1.11
N HIS A 85 9.37 -4.35 -1.43
CA HIS A 85 9.81 -4.53 -2.82
C HIS A 85 9.23 -5.79 -3.46
N ALA A 86 9.27 -6.94 -2.78
CA ALA A 86 8.71 -8.18 -3.29
C ALA A 86 7.20 -8.08 -3.54
N GLY A 87 6.47 -7.47 -2.61
CA GLY A 87 5.05 -7.17 -2.76
C GLY A 87 4.75 -6.32 -3.98
N THR A 88 5.48 -5.21 -4.17
CA THR A 88 5.31 -4.32 -5.32
C THR A 88 5.63 -5.02 -6.64
N GLN A 89 6.69 -5.82 -6.70
CA GLN A 89 7.04 -6.58 -7.91
C GLN A 89 5.97 -7.63 -8.24
N ALA A 90 5.38 -8.27 -7.23
CA ALA A 90 4.26 -9.18 -7.44
C ALA A 90 3.06 -8.44 -8.04
N MET A 91 2.64 -7.31 -7.45
CA MET A 91 1.57 -6.47 -7.99
C MET A 91 1.83 -6.04 -9.44
N LYS A 92 3.05 -5.59 -9.76
CA LYS A 92 3.41 -5.24 -11.15
C LYS A 92 3.28 -6.43 -12.09
N LYS A 93 3.88 -7.57 -11.72
CA LYS A 93 3.94 -8.78 -12.56
C LYS A 93 2.56 -9.35 -12.89
N TYR A 94 1.68 -9.44 -11.89
CA TYR A 94 0.38 -10.10 -12.07
C TYR A 94 -0.77 -9.10 -12.29
N GLY A 95 -0.61 -7.85 -11.89
CA GLY A 95 -1.56 -6.77 -12.14
C GLY A 95 -1.43 -6.16 -13.55
N GLY A 96 -0.26 -6.29 -14.18
CA GLY A 96 -0.03 -5.85 -15.56
C GLY A 96 0.03 -4.34 -15.75
N ALA A 97 0.25 -3.59 -14.67
CA ALA A 97 0.40 -2.14 -14.69
C ALA A 97 1.81 -1.74 -14.22
N ASP A 98 2.25 -0.55 -14.60
CA ASP A 98 3.48 0.09 -14.17
C ASP A 98 3.23 1.55 -13.73
N VAL A 99 4.28 2.20 -13.24
CA VAL A 99 4.32 3.64 -12.99
C VAL A 99 4.01 4.38 -14.29
N GLY A 100 3.08 5.32 -14.23
CA GLY A 100 2.52 6.03 -15.37
C GLY A 100 1.12 5.58 -15.77
N ASP A 101 0.69 4.39 -15.34
CA ASP A 101 -0.61 3.82 -15.76
C ASP A 101 -1.80 4.32 -14.93
N ARG A 102 -1.55 5.22 -13.97
CA ARG A 102 -2.53 5.80 -13.05
C ARG A 102 -3.18 4.74 -12.16
N THR A 103 -2.35 4.16 -11.30
CA THR A 103 -2.75 3.11 -10.35
C THR A 103 -2.06 3.31 -9.00
N MET A 104 -2.36 2.43 -8.04
CA MET A 104 -1.65 2.37 -6.76
C MET A 104 -0.12 2.27 -6.88
N LEU A 105 0.40 1.78 -8.01
CA LEU A 105 1.84 1.66 -8.27
C LEU A 105 2.53 3.01 -8.41
N ASP A 106 1.83 4.05 -8.85
CA ASP A 106 2.36 5.42 -8.94
C ASP A 106 2.75 5.98 -7.57
N ALA A 107 2.07 5.56 -6.50
CA ALA A 107 2.47 5.85 -5.13
C ALA A 107 3.46 4.81 -4.57
N LEU A 108 3.21 3.52 -4.82
CA LEU A 108 3.92 2.43 -4.16
C LEU A 108 5.37 2.28 -4.64
N CYS A 109 5.62 2.34 -5.95
CA CYS A 109 6.97 2.20 -6.52
C CYS A 109 7.95 3.26 -6.01
N PRO A 110 7.68 4.58 -6.13
CA PRO A 110 8.63 5.60 -5.66
C PRO A 110 8.82 5.56 -4.14
N ALA A 111 7.83 5.09 -3.38
CA ALA A 111 7.98 4.89 -1.95
C ALA A 111 8.89 3.71 -1.62
N VAL A 112 8.74 2.58 -2.32
CA VAL A 112 9.61 1.41 -2.17
C VAL A 112 11.05 1.69 -2.56
N ASP A 113 11.27 2.44 -3.65
CA ASP A 113 12.62 2.87 -4.04
C ASP A 113 13.33 3.61 -2.91
N GLU A 114 12.58 4.42 -2.16
CA GLU A 114 13.10 5.11 -0.99
C GLU A 114 13.33 4.15 0.18
N LEU A 115 12.38 3.25 0.47
CA LEU A 115 12.50 2.24 1.53
C LEU A 115 13.72 1.33 1.34
N MET A 116 14.13 1.05 0.10
CA MET A 116 15.32 0.26 -0.20
C MET A 116 16.61 0.85 0.38
N LYS A 117 16.64 2.16 0.66
CA LYS A 117 17.75 2.82 1.36
C LYS A 117 17.90 2.38 2.81
N LEU A 118 16.88 1.75 3.42
CA LEU A 118 16.98 1.16 4.77
C LEU A 118 18.07 0.09 4.85
N LYS A 119 18.44 -0.55 3.72
CA LYS A 119 19.51 -1.55 3.67
C LYS A 119 20.89 -0.97 3.98
N THR A 120 21.08 0.31 3.74
CA THR A 120 22.37 1.01 3.90
C THR A 120 22.26 2.22 4.83
N ALA A 121 21.12 2.41 5.49
CA ALA A 121 20.90 3.56 6.36
C ALA A 121 21.81 3.48 7.59
N PRO A 122 22.49 4.57 7.98
CA PRO A 122 23.27 4.61 9.21
C PRO A 122 22.34 4.47 10.43
N PRO A 123 22.88 4.11 11.61
CA PRO A 123 22.13 4.12 12.86
C PRO A 123 21.44 5.48 13.08
N GLY A 124 20.12 5.46 13.35
CA GLY A 124 19.30 6.67 13.50
C GLY A 124 18.76 7.25 12.20
N GLY A 125 19.25 6.82 11.02
CA GLY A 125 18.79 7.29 9.71
C GLY A 125 17.48 6.66 9.23
N GLN A 126 16.98 5.62 9.91
CA GLN A 126 15.80 4.87 9.45
C GLN A 126 14.54 5.74 9.39
N VAL A 127 14.36 6.64 10.36
CA VAL A 127 13.20 7.54 10.42
C VAL A 127 13.16 8.46 9.20
N ALA A 128 14.30 9.05 8.84
CA ALA A 128 14.39 9.94 7.68
C ALA A 128 14.05 9.20 6.38
N VAL A 129 14.47 7.93 6.24
CA VAL A 129 14.11 7.10 5.09
C VAL A 129 12.61 6.81 5.05
N LEU A 130 12.00 6.46 6.19
CA LEU A 130 10.55 6.22 6.27
C LEU A 130 9.74 7.50 5.94
N GLN A 131 10.12 8.66 6.49
CA GLN A 131 9.48 9.94 6.18
C GLN A 131 9.61 10.30 4.70
N SER A 132 10.80 10.08 4.13
CA SER A 132 11.05 10.27 2.70
C SER A 132 10.17 9.36 1.85
N ALA A 133 10.00 8.09 2.25
CA ALA A 133 9.14 7.13 1.55
C ALA A 133 7.66 7.56 1.57
N VAL A 134 7.14 8.02 2.72
CA VAL A 134 5.77 8.55 2.82
C VAL A 134 5.58 9.78 1.94
N LYS A 135 6.58 10.67 1.89
CA LYS A 135 6.57 11.85 1.00
C LYS A 135 6.54 11.43 -0.46
N LYS A 136 7.34 10.43 -0.85
CA LYS A 136 7.37 9.87 -2.21
C LYS A 136 6.05 9.23 -2.59
N ALA A 137 5.42 8.49 -1.69
CA ALA A 137 4.07 7.94 -1.90
C ALA A 137 3.04 9.05 -2.12
N SER A 138 3.08 10.11 -1.31
CA SER A 138 2.14 11.24 -1.42
C SER A 138 2.31 12.00 -2.74
N LEU A 139 3.54 12.30 -3.14
CA LEU A 139 3.83 12.94 -4.43
C LEU A 139 3.46 12.05 -5.61
N GLY A 140 3.69 10.74 -5.50
CA GLY A 140 3.28 9.75 -6.50
C GLY A 140 1.76 9.66 -6.64
N ALA A 141 1.02 9.73 -5.53
CA ALA A 141 -0.43 9.81 -5.57
C ALA A 141 -0.90 11.11 -6.23
N GLU A 142 -0.35 12.26 -5.85
CA GLU A 142 -0.72 13.56 -6.42
C GLU A 142 -0.46 13.63 -7.94
N SER A 143 0.66 13.07 -8.42
CA SER A 143 1.01 13.12 -9.85
C SER A 143 0.00 12.39 -10.75
N THR A 144 -0.73 11.41 -10.20
CA THR A 144 -1.76 10.66 -10.94
C THR A 144 -2.90 11.52 -11.48
N LEU A 145 -3.11 12.72 -10.94
CA LEU A 145 -4.06 13.69 -11.48
C LEU A 145 -3.74 14.07 -12.93
N HIS A 146 -2.47 14.04 -13.31
CA HIS A 146 -1.97 14.44 -14.62
C HIS A 146 -1.72 13.25 -15.56
N LEU A 147 -2.09 12.04 -15.16
CA LEU A 147 -1.88 10.83 -15.93
C LEU A 147 -3.16 10.39 -16.65
N THR A 148 -2.99 9.77 -17.81
CA THR A 148 -4.06 9.04 -18.49
C THR A 148 -4.07 7.62 -17.96
N ALA A 149 -5.23 7.11 -17.55
CA ALA A 149 -5.32 5.75 -17.04
C ALA A 149 -5.18 4.72 -18.16
N MET A 150 -4.17 3.86 -18.02
CA MET A 150 -3.88 2.77 -18.96
C MET A 150 -4.31 1.41 -18.42
N ALA A 151 -4.62 1.32 -17.12
CA ALA A 151 -5.03 0.10 -16.44
C ALA A 151 -6.27 0.29 -15.55
N GLY A 152 -6.92 -0.83 -15.22
CA GLY A 152 -8.08 -0.86 -14.33
C GLY A 152 -9.34 -0.19 -14.89
N ARG A 153 -10.35 -0.01 -14.05
CA ARG A 153 -11.65 0.60 -14.45
C ARG A 153 -11.52 2.07 -14.80
N ALA A 154 -10.47 2.73 -14.31
CA ALA A 154 -10.20 4.14 -14.62
C ALA A 154 -9.85 4.36 -16.10
N SER A 155 -9.34 3.35 -16.82
CA SER A 155 -9.04 3.46 -18.26
C SER A 155 -10.29 3.57 -19.15
N TYR A 156 -11.48 3.27 -18.61
CA TYR A 156 -12.76 3.45 -19.31
C TYR A 156 -13.27 4.90 -19.30
N ILE A 157 -12.63 5.77 -18.50
CA ILE A 157 -13.04 7.15 -18.32
C ILE A 157 -12.18 8.04 -19.21
N ALA A 158 -12.84 8.85 -20.04
CA ALA A 158 -12.16 9.85 -20.86
C ALA A 158 -11.32 10.79 -20.00
N ALA A 159 -10.10 11.10 -20.44
CA ALA A 159 -9.10 11.83 -19.66
C ALA A 159 -9.61 13.22 -19.20
N GLU A 160 -10.51 13.84 -19.97
CA GLU A 160 -11.09 15.15 -19.68
C GLU A 160 -12.07 15.13 -18.49
N ARG A 161 -12.53 13.93 -18.07
CA ARG A 161 -13.43 13.75 -16.92
C ARG A 161 -12.68 13.45 -15.63
N VAL A 162 -11.36 13.44 -15.68
CA VAL A 162 -10.48 13.21 -14.53
C VAL A 162 -10.18 14.54 -13.85
N SER A 163 -10.63 14.69 -12.61
CA SER A 163 -10.39 15.89 -11.80
C SER A 163 -9.73 15.59 -10.44
N LEU A 164 -9.54 14.32 -10.12
CA LEU A 164 -8.97 13.86 -8.85
C LEU A 164 -7.85 12.84 -9.10
N PRO A 165 -6.88 12.76 -8.17
CA PRO A 165 -5.90 11.67 -8.11
C PRO A 165 -6.54 10.29 -8.13
N ASP A 166 -5.79 9.29 -8.60
CA ASP A 166 -6.19 7.88 -8.54
C ASP A 166 -6.47 7.47 -7.08
N PRO A 167 -7.67 6.93 -6.79
CA PRO A 167 -8.03 6.58 -5.43
C PRO A 167 -7.18 5.44 -4.85
N GLY A 168 -6.65 4.54 -5.69
CA GLY A 168 -5.72 3.49 -5.25
C GLY A 168 -4.39 4.05 -4.79
N ALA A 169 -3.82 4.99 -5.55
CA ALA A 169 -2.60 5.71 -5.18
C ALA A 169 -2.78 6.53 -3.90
N VAL A 170 -3.91 7.23 -3.76
CA VAL A 170 -4.26 7.97 -2.53
C VAL A 170 -4.39 7.02 -1.34
N ALA A 171 -4.99 5.84 -1.52
CA ALA A 171 -5.11 4.86 -0.45
C ALA A 171 -3.74 4.35 0.03
N VAL A 172 -2.82 4.03 -0.89
CA VAL A 172 -1.43 3.66 -0.55
C VAL A 172 -0.75 4.77 0.25
N ALA A 173 -0.80 6.02 -0.23
CA ALA A 173 -0.19 7.15 0.48
C ALA A 173 -0.78 7.34 1.89
N THR A 174 -2.09 7.12 2.04
CA THR A 174 -2.78 7.20 3.34
C THR A 174 -2.35 6.08 4.29
N ILE A 175 -2.27 4.83 3.80
CA ILE A 175 -1.79 3.69 4.60
C ILE A 175 -0.36 3.92 5.07
N MET A 176 0.54 4.35 4.18
CA MET A 176 1.94 4.60 4.54
C MET A 176 2.08 5.71 5.58
N ARG A 177 1.26 6.77 5.49
CA ARG A 177 1.21 7.83 6.50
C ARG A 177 0.77 7.30 7.86
N ALA A 178 -0.31 6.51 7.91
CA ALA A 178 -0.82 5.93 9.16
C ALA A 178 0.22 5.00 9.83
N VAL A 179 0.96 4.22 9.05
CA VAL A 179 2.07 3.40 9.56
C VAL A 179 3.17 4.28 10.17
N MET A 180 3.55 5.36 9.50
CA MET A 180 4.57 6.27 10.01
C MET A 180 4.14 6.96 11.31
N GLU A 181 2.90 7.44 11.38
CA GLU A 181 2.34 8.07 12.59
C GLU A 181 2.39 7.11 13.78
N THR A 182 2.02 5.84 13.56
CA THR A 182 2.08 4.79 14.59
C THR A 182 3.52 4.53 15.06
N LEU A 183 4.47 4.44 14.14
CA LEU A 183 5.89 4.24 14.47
C LEU A 183 6.50 5.44 15.23
N GLU A 184 6.04 6.65 14.97
CA GLU A 184 6.45 7.85 15.72
C GLU A 184 5.85 7.88 17.14
N GLU A 185 4.63 7.38 17.32
CA GLU A 185 3.99 7.26 18.63
C GLU A 185 4.66 6.21 19.52
N GLU A 186 5.03 5.05 18.97
CA GLU A 186 5.75 4.01 19.70
C GLU A 186 7.12 4.48 20.19
N LYS A 187 7.81 5.34 19.44
CA LYS A 187 9.10 5.91 19.85
C LYS A 187 9.01 6.95 20.97
N LYS A 188 7.82 7.50 21.21
CA LYS A 188 7.58 8.50 22.27
C LYS A 188 7.18 7.84 23.60
N LYS A 189 6.81 6.56 23.58
CA LYS A 189 6.50 5.74 24.77
C LYS A 189 7.77 5.08 25.31
#